data_AF-A0A931T0H2-F1
#
_entry.id   AF-A0A931T0H2-F1
#
_cell.length_a   1.000
_cell.length_b   1.000
_cell.length_c   1.000
_cell.angle_alpha   90.00
_cell.angle_beta   90.00
_cell.angle_gamma   90.00
#
_symmetry.space_group_name_H-M   'P 1'
#
loop_
_entity.id
_entity.type
_entity.pdbx_description
1 polymer ?
#
loop_
_entity_poly.entity_id
_entity_poly.type
_entity_poly.pdbx_seq_one_letter_code
_entity_poly.pdbx_strand_id
1 'polypeptide(L)'
;MTCAGCSGWDGEWYWRATSDRGEVLGSRHNQEGKIYLNAQTWAVLGGVAEGERALTCMDSMWKHLDTPYGPALFLPAYAEPDPGIGIITRFCPGTKENGTIFNHPVAWAVMAEALLGRADRAYHLFKKTSFLTRGQNPELYKAEPYVYAEYIY
;
A
#
# COMPACT_ATOMS: atom_id res chain seq x y z
N MET A 1 -12.44 -14.61 -22.58
CA MET A 1 -11.10 -14.02 -22.75
C MET A 1 -11.26 -12.52 -22.84
N THR A 2 -11.21 -11.82 -21.71
CA THR A 2 -11.26 -10.35 -21.64
C THR A 2 -9.88 -9.83 -21.23
N CYS A 3 -9.36 -8.92 -22.03
CA CYS A 3 -8.02 -8.35 -22.02
C CYS A 3 -7.53 -7.95 -20.61
N ALA A 4 -6.40 -8.53 -20.17
CA ALA A 4 -5.72 -8.22 -18.91
C ALA A 4 -5.16 -6.78 -18.81
N GLY A 5 -5.20 -5.99 -19.89
CA GLY A 5 -4.66 -4.63 -19.94
C GLY A 5 -5.63 -3.48 -19.61
N CYS A 6 -6.95 -3.74 -19.57
CA CYS A 6 -7.98 -2.69 -19.39
C CYS A 6 -8.83 -2.81 -18.11
N SER A 7 -8.99 -4.01 -17.54
CA SER A 7 -9.80 -4.24 -16.34
C SER A 7 -8.93 -4.03 -15.10
N GLY A 8 -8.80 -2.80 -14.61
CA GLY A 8 -7.74 -2.52 -13.65
C GLY A 8 -7.52 -1.06 -13.30
N TRP A 9 -7.57 -0.21 -14.32
CA TRP A 9 -6.91 1.07 -14.24
C TRP A 9 -7.89 2.21 -13.98
N ASP A 10 -7.61 2.98 -12.94
CA ASP A 10 -8.45 4.07 -12.47
C ASP A 10 -7.93 5.46 -12.92
N GLY A 11 -6.94 5.47 -13.81
CA GLY A 11 -6.36 6.67 -14.42
C GLY A 11 -4.94 6.96 -13.95
N GLU A 12 -4.69 6.86 -12.64
CA GLU A 12 -3.37 7.05 -12.02
C GLU A 12 -2.86 5.80 -11.28
N TRP A 13 -3.78 4.93 -10.83
CA TRP A 13 -3.43 3.69 -10.12
C TRP A 13 -4.40 2.56 -10.48
N TYR A 14 -4.10 1.36 -9.99
CA TYR A 14 -4.97 0.20 -10.11
C TYR A 14 -5.97 0.13 -8.96
N TRP A 15 -7.25 -0.06 -9.26
CA TRP A 15 -8.25 -0.42 -8.26
C TRP A 15 -7.93 -1.76 -7.59
N ARG A 16 -8.44 -1.96 -6.38
CA ARG A 16 -8.10 -3.08 -5.52
C ARG A 16 -8.92 -4.33 -5.81
N ALA A 17 -10.23 -4.18 -5.99
CA ALA A 17 -11.19 -5.27 -6.11
C ALA A 17 -12.58 -4.78 -6.53
N THR A 18 -13.47 -5.73 -6.80
CA THR A 18 -14.94 -5.53 -6.84
C THR A 18 -15.60 -6.19 -5.64
N SER A 19 -16.64 -5.58 -5.06
CA SER A 19 -17.54 -6.25 -4.12
C SER A 19 -18.47 -7.23 -4.85
N ASP A 20 -19.17 -8.09 -4.09
CA ASP A 20 -20.20 -8.99 -4.63
C ASP A 20 -21.37 -8.25 -5.30
N ARG A 21 -21.52 -6.95 -5.03
CA ARG A 21 -22.51 -6.06 -5.64
C ARG A 21 -22.00 -5.38 -6.91
N GLY A 22 -20.77 -5.66 -7.32
CA GLY A 22 -20.12 -5.05 -8.47
C GLY A 22 -19.52 -3.66 -8.19
N GLU A 23 -19.43 -3.25 -6.91
CA GLU A 23 -18.85 -1.96 -6.56
C GLU A 23 -17.33 -2.01 -6.62
N VAL A 24 -16.73 -0.98 -7.20
CA VAL A 24 -15.29 -0.78 -7.31
C VAL A 24 -14.72 -0.38 -5.94
N LEU A 25 -13.69 -1.07 -5.47
CA LEU A 25 -12.91 -0.73 -4.28
C LEU A 25 -11.50 -0.28 -4.69
N GLY A 26 -10.91 0.71 -4.02
CA GLY A 26 -9.57 1.20 -4.37
C GLY A 26 -9.54 2.15 -5.58
N SER A 27 -10.63 2.86 -5.84
CA SER A 27 -10.72 3.90 -6.86
C SER A 27 -10.74 5.29 -6.23
N ARG A 28 -10.30 6.29 -7.01
CA ARG A 28 -10.43 7.73 -6.79
C ARG A 28 -11.86 8.17 -6.49
N HIS A 29 -12.85 7.37 -6.90
CA HIS A 29 -14.27 7.61 -6.65
C HIS A 29 -14.74 7.14 -5.26
N ASN A 30 -13.99 6.27 -4.57
CA ASN A 30 -14.29 5.90 -3.20
C ASN A 30 -13.98 7.07 -2.24
N GLN A 31 -14.69 7.19 -1.12
CA GLN A 31 -14.36 8.21 -0.11
C GLN A 31 -13.22 7.74 0.82
N GLU A 32 -13.28 6.48 1.22
CA GLU A 32 -12.30 5.75 2.02
C GLU A 32 -11.77 4.56 1.22
N GLY A 33 -10.60 4.02 1.56
CA GLY A 33 -9.97 2.94 0.80
C GLY A 33 -9.74 3.33 -0.66
N LYS A 34 -9.20 4.53 -0.93
CA LYS A 34 -9.06 5.06 -2.29
C LYS A 34 -7.96 4.42 -3.11
N ILE A 35 -6.85 4.10 -2.49
CA ILE A 35 -5.69 3.50 -3.15
C ILE A 35 -5.04 2.50 -2.20
N TYR A 36 -4.66 1.35 -2.75
CA TYR A 36 -4.09 0.26 -1.99
C TYR A 36 -2.68 -0.05 -2.45
N LEU A 37 -1.75 -0.17 -1.49
CA LEU A 37 -0.34 -0.43 -1.72
C LEU A 37 -0.12 -1.72 -2.51
N ASN A 38 -0.77 -2.81 -2.06
CA ASN A 38 -0.59 -4.12 -2.66
C ASN A 38 -1.06 -4.19 -4.12
N ALA A 39 -2.12 -3.49 -4.49
CA ALA A 39 -2.59 -3.46 -5.87
C ALA A 39 -1.55 -2.79 -6.80
N GLN A 40 -0.85 -1.76 -6.32
CA GLN A 40 0.17 -1.07 -7.12
C GLN A 40 1.45 -1.89 -7.21
N THR A 41 1.93 -2.40 -6.08
CA THR A 41 3.18 -3.14 -6.04
C THR A 41 3.08 -4.44 -6.83
N TRP A 42 1.99 -5.20 -6.68
CA TRP A 42 1.80 -6.42 -7.47
C TRP A 42 1.54 -6.16 -8.96
N ALA A 43 0.99 -5.00 -9.34
CA ALA A 43 0.88 -4.65 -10.75
C ALA A 43 2.28 -4.53 -11.40
N VAL A 44 3.25 -3.97 -10.68
CA VAL A 44 4.66 -3.90 -11.13
C VAL A 44 5.33 -5.27 -11.04
N LEU A 45 5.29 -5.91 -9.86
CA LEU A 45 5.99 -7.19 -9.61
C LEU A 45 5.49 -8.31 -10.53
N GLY A 46 4.20 -8.29 -10.87
CA GLY A 46 3.57 -9.28 -11.76
C GLY A 46 3.66 -8.95 -13.25
N GLY A 47 4.28 -7.83 -13.64
CA GLY A 47 4.38 -7.41 -15.05
C GLY A 47 3.05 -6.97 -15.67
N VAL A 48 2.04 -6.65 -14.87
CA VAL A 48 0.75 -6.12 -15.36
C VAL A 48 0.89 -4.64 -15.76
N ALA A 49 1.70 -3.90 -15.00
CA ALA A 49 2.07 -2.54 -15.30
C ALA A 49 3.49 -2.49 -15.87
N GLU A 50 3.65 -1.85 -17.02
CA GLU A 50 4.94 -1.64 -17.68
C GLU A 50 5.13 -0.16 -18.07
N GLY A 51 6.38 0.24 -18.29
CA GLY A 51 6.75 1.59 -18.72
C GLY A 51 6.16 2.70 -17.85
N GLU A 52 5.65 3.75 -18.47
CA GLU A 52 5.03 4.91 -17.80
C GLU A 52 3.92 4.52 -16.83
N ARG A 53 3.17 3.44 -17.11
CA ARG A 53 2.06 3.02 -16.25
C ARG A 53 2.55 2.47 -14.91
N ALA A 54 3.65 1.72 -14.94
CA ALA A 54 4.29 1.19 -13.75
C ALA A 54 4.90 2.31 -12.89
N LEU A 55 5.50 3.30 -13.55
CA LEU A 55 6.00 4.52 -12.90
C LEU A 55 4.85 5.29 -12.25
N THR A 56 3.75 5.49 -12.99
CA THR A 56 2.58 6.27 -12.54
C THR A 56 1.93 5.64 -11.30
N CYS A 57 1.68 4.33 -11.29
CA CYS A 57 1.01 3.71 -10.14
C CYS A 57 1.87 3.74 -8.86
N MET A 58 3.19 3.61 -8.99
CA MET A 58 4.12 3.75 -7.87
C MET A 58 4.27 5.21 -7.44
N ASP A 59 4.22 6.18 -8.36
CA ASP A 59 4.18 7.60 -8.02
C ASP A 59 2.89 7.98 -7.28
N SER A 60 1.75 7.39 -7.64
CA SER A 60 0.50 7.52 -6.87
C SER A 60 0.62 6.94 -5.47
N MET A 61 1.30 5.80 -5.30
CA MET A 61 1.61 5.27 -3.97
C MET A 61 2.41 6.30 -3.15
N TRP A 62 3.48 6.87 -3.69
CA TRP A 62 4.25 7.91 -2.98
C TRP A 62 3.41 9.13 -2.61
N LYS A 63 2.57 9.59 -3.54
CA LYS A 63 1.74 10.77 -3.35
C LYS A 63 0.65 10.58 -2.28
N HIS A 64 0.07 9.38 -2.20
CA HIS A 64 -1.15 9.15 -1.43
C HIS A 64 -0.98 8.26 -0.21
N LEU A 65 0.04 7.41 -0.19
CA LEU A 65 0.25 6.41 0.86
C LEU A 65 1.49 6.67 1.69
N ASP A 66 2.50 7.39 1.18
CA ASP A 66 3.72 7.66 1.94
C ASP A 66 3.44 8.55 3.17
N THR A 67 3.94 8.11 4.32
CA THR A 67 3.88 8.84 5.60
C THR A 67 5.29 8.99 6.14
N PRO A 68 5.57 9.76 7.21
CA PRO A 68 6.90 9.84 7.80
C PRO A 68 7.53 8.49 8.20
N TYR A 69 6.73 7.45 8.39
CA TYR A 69 7.17 6.15 8.89
C TYR A 69 7.12 5.02 7.85
N GLY A 70 6.64 5.30 6.64
CA GLY A 70 6.48 4.33 5.54
C GLY A 70 5.13 4.44 4.87
N PRO A 71 4.90 3.71 3.76
CA PRO A 71 3.63 3.75 3.07
C PRO A 71 2.57 2.98 3.84
N ALA A 72 1.41 3.60 4.02
CA ALA A 72 0.23 2.93 4.56
C ALA A 72 -0.30 1.88 3.57
N LEU A 73 -0.97 0.84 4.08
CA LEU A 73 -1.54 -0.24 3.27
C LEU A 73 -2.62 0.27 2.32
N PHE A 74 -3.44 1.21 2.79
CA PHE A 74 -4.34 2.01 1.98
C PHE A 74 -4.74 3.27 2.73
N LEU A 75 -5.14 4.32 2.01
CA LEU A 75 -5.71 5.52 2.59
C LEU A 75 -6.82 6.09 1.69
N PRO A 76 -7.78 6.84 2.26
CA PRO A 76 -8.04 7.00 3.70
C PRO A 76 -8.46 5.69 4.38
N ALA A 77 -8.20 5.53 5.67
CA ALA A 77 -8.68 4.38 6.44
C ALA A 77 -10.21 4.44 6.57
N TYR A 78 -10.86 3.28 6.74
CA TYR A 78 -12.30 3.20 6.96
C TYR A 78 -12.66 3.63 8.38
N ALA A 79 -13.59 4.57 8.54
CA ALA A 79 -14.04 5.04 9.85
C ALA A 79 -15.13 4.13 10.45
N GLU A 80 -16.02 3.59 9.60
CA GLU A 80 -17.19 2.82 10.03
C GLU A 80 -17.18 1.39 9.46
N PRO A 81 -17.71 0.40 10.21
CA PRO A 81 -17.85 -0.96 9.71
C PRO A 81 -18.76 -1.05 8.48
N ASP A 82 -18.23 -1.65 7.41
CA ASP A 82 -18.98 -2.04 6.21
C ASP A 82 -18.94 -3.57 6.04
N PRO A 83 -20.06 -4.28 6.24
CA PRO A 83 -20.16 -5.72 6.02
C PRO A 83 -19.86 -6.16 4.58
N GLY A 84 -20.11 -5.29 3.59
CA GLY A 84 -19.84 -5.58 2.18
C GLY A 84 -18.35 -5.57 1.82
N ILE A 85 -17.51 -4.93 2.64
CA ILE A 85 -16.05 -4.90 2.49
C ILE A 85 -15.39 -5.93 3.42
N GLY A 86 -15.96 -6.15 4.60
CA GLY A 86 -15.53 -7.20 5.53
C GLY A 86 -14.66 -6.70 6.68
N ILE A 87 -13.83 -7.59 7.23
CA ILE A 87 -13.16 -7.39 8.54
C ILE A 87 -12.28 -6.13 8.60
N ILE A 88 -11.73 -5.70 7.46
CA ILE A 88 -10.82 -4.57 7.38
C ILE A 88 -11.45 -3.25 7.85
N THR A 89 -12.77 -3.11 7.73
CA THR A 89 -13.52 -1.92 8.18
C THR A 89 -13.88 -1.97 9.66
N ARG A 90 -13.61 -3.09 10.34
CA ARG A 90 -13.91 -3.29 11.77
C ARG A 90 -12.72 -3.01 12.68
N PHE A 91 -11.52 -2.83 12.11
CA PHE A 91 -10.38 -2.32 12.86
C PHE A 91 -10.46 -0.81 12.96
N CYS A 92 -10.00 -0.24 14.07
CA CYS A 92 -9.90 1.22 14.19
C CYS A 92 -8.99 1.78 13.08
N PRO A 93 -9.26 2.99 12.56
CA PRO A 93 -8.34 3.67 11.65
C PRO A 93 -6.91 3.71 12.19
N GLY A 94 -5.94 3.32 11.37
CA GLY A 94 -4.54 3.24 11.81
C GLY A 94 -4.24 2.05 12.72
N THR A 95 -5.05 0.99 12.67
CA THR A 95 -4.74 -0.28 13.36
C THR A 95 -4.86 -1.46 12.41
N LYS A 96 -3.96 -2.45 12.58
CA LYS A 96 -3.97 -3.69 11.81
C LYS A 96 -4.08 -3.40 10.30
N GLU A 97 -4.93 -4.07 9.55
CA GLU A 97 -5.01 -3.86 8.11
C GLU A 97 -5.63 -2.50 7.74
N ASN A 98 -6.32 -1.79 8.64
CA ASN A 98 -7.05 -0.56 8.33
C ASN A 98 -6.15 0.69 8.27
N GLY A 99 -5.40 0.82 7.18
CA GLY A 99 -4.60 2.00 6.86
C GLY A 99 -3.34 2.19 7.70
N THR A 100 -2.78 1.10 8.25
CA THR A 100 -1.46 1.14 8.91
C THR A 100 -0.32 0.92 7.93
N ILE A 101 0.91 1.07 8.43
CA ILE A 101 2.12 0.67 7.73
C ILE A 101 2.37 -0.81 8.03
N PHE A 102 2.02 -1.65 7.07
CA PHE A 102 2.16 -3.10 7.17
C PHE A 102 3.47 -3.54 6.50
N ASN A 103 4.42 -4.07 7.28
CA ASN A 103 5.80 -4.26 6.83
C ASN A 103 5.93 -5.26 5.66
N HIS A 104 5.02 -6.24 5.59
CA HIS A 104 5.03 -7.21 4.50
C HIS A 104 4.70 -6.55 3.14
N PRO A 105 3.59 -5.79 2.98
CA PRO A 105 3.35 -4.94 1.81
C PRO A 105 4.43 -3.89 1.51
N VAL A 106 5.07 -3.32 2.53
CA VAL A 106 6.20 -2.40 2.32
C VAL A 106 7.35 -3.09 1.60
N ALA A 107 7.65 -4.36 1.93
CA ALA A 107 8.71 -5.11 1.26
C ALA A 107 8.43 -5.24 -0.25
N TRP A 108 7.16 -5.39 -0.65
CA TRP A 108 6.78 -5.39 -2.06
C TRP A 108 7.00 -4.03 -2.73
N ALA A 109 6.80 -2.93 -2.01
CA ALA A 109 7.07 -1.58 -2.51
C ALA A 109 8.57 -1.35 -2.74
N VAL A 110 9.42 -1.82 -1.81
CA VAL A 110 10.88 -1.82 -1.98
C VAL A 110 11.27 -2.59 -3.24
N MET A 111 10.73 -3.81 -3.42
CA MET A 111 11.03 -4.62 -4.61
C MET A 111 10.52 -3.98 -5.90
N ALA A 112 9.32 -3.40 -5.89
CA ALA A 112 8.74 -2.74 -7.06
C ALA A 112 9.56 -1.52 -7.49
N GLU A 113 9.97 -0.65 -6.56
CA GLU A 113 10.86 0.48 -6.86
C GLU A 113 12.22 0.02 -7.41
N ALA A 114 12.77 -1.07 -6.86
CA ALA A 114 14.02 -1.65 -7.35
C ALA A 114 13.88 -2.19 -8.79
N LEU A 115 12.79 -2.90 -9.11
CA LEU A 115 12.51 -3.38 -10.47
C LEU A 115 12.32 -2.24 -11.47
N LEU A 116 11.80 -1.09 -11.04
CA LEU A 116 11.66 0.10 -11.87
C LEU A 116 12.96 0.90 -12.04
N GLY A 117 14.08 0.42 -11.51
CA GLY A 117 15.36 1.12 -11.57
C GLY A 117 15.46 2.34 -10.65
N ARG A 118 14.55 2.49 -9.69
CA ARG A 118 14.49 3.62 -8.75
C ARG A 118 15.17 3.27 -7.42
N ALA A 119 16.45 2.88 -7.49
CA ALA A 119 17.21 2.34 -6.36
C ALA A 119 17.21 3.25 -5.12
N ASP A 120 17.32 4.57 -5.30
CA ASP A 120 17.29 5.54 -4.19
C ASP A 120 15.96 5.52 -3.44
N ARG A 121 14.84 5.38 -4.17
CA ARG A 121 13.50 5.27 -3.57
C ARG A 121 13.30 3.93 -2.87
N ALA A 122 13.77 2.85 -3.47
CA ALA A 122 13.74 1.53 -2.86
C ALA A 122 14.52 1.51 -1.53
N TYR A 123 15.74 2.06 -1.54
CA TYR A 123 16.56 2.17 -0.34
C TYR A 123 15.96 3.12 0.69
N HIS A 124 15.36 4.23 0.26
CA HIS A 124 14.64 5.13 1.16
C HIS A 124 13.51 4.42 1.90
N LEU A 125 12.64 3.68 1.19
CA LEU A 125 11.57 2.89 1.80
C LEU A 125 12.11 1.88 2.81
N PHE A 126 13.11 1.08 2.39
CA PHE A 126 13.74 0.10 3.26
C PHE A 126 14.27 0.73 4.54
N LYS A 127 15.07 1.80 4.42
CA LYS A 127 15.65 2.47 5.58
C LYS A 127 14.58 3.05 6.49
N LYS A 128 13.54 3.65 5.92
CA LYS A 128 12.46 4.33 6.64
C LYS A 128 11.65 3.38 7.52
N THR A 129 11.38 2.16 7.06
CA THR A 129 10.57 1.17 7.79
C THR A 129 11.40 0.14 8.55
N SER A 130 12.71 0.05 8.29
CA SER A 130 13.60 -0.90 8.97
C SER A 130 13.63 -0.71 10.48
N PHE A 131 13.63 -1.82 11.22
CA PHE A 131 13.89 -1.84 12.66
C PHE A 131 15.23 -1.18 13.03
N LEU A 132 16.21 -1.17 12.12
CA LEU A 132 17.52 -0.52 12.35
C LEU A 132 17.38 1.01 12.51
N THR A 133 16.41 1.61 11.83
CA THR A 133 16.12 3.04 11.91
C THR A 133 15.04 3.31 12.96
N ARG A 134 13.94 2.56 12.92
CA ARG A 134 12.80 2.76 13.82
C ARG A 134 13.16 2.43 15.28
N GLY A 135 13.96 1.39 15.49
CA GLY A 135 14.43 0.96 16.80
C GLY A 135 15.35 1.95 17.51
N GLN A 136 15.82 3.00 16.82
CA GLN A 136 16.57 4.10 17.45
C GLN A 136 15.70 4.96 18.38
N ASN A 137 14.38 4.93 18.21
CA ASN A 137 13.42 5.56 19.11
C ASN A 137 12.48 4.50 19.71
N PRO A 138 12.92 3.76 20.74
CA PRO A 138 12.14 2.67 21.33
C PRO A 138 10.82 3.16 21.96
N GLU A 139 10.78 4.40 22.43
CA GLU A 139 9.57 4.99 23.01
C GLU A 139 8.45 5.16 22.00
N LEU A 140 8.79 5.38 20.72
CA LEU A 140 7.81 5.43 19.64
C LEU A 140 7.61 4.06 18.98
N TYR A 141 8.66 3.27 18.81
CA TYR A 141 8.59 2.01 18.08
C TYR A 141 7.87 0.90 18.84
N LYS A 142 8.08 0.83 20.18
CA LYS A 142 7.54 -0.18 21.11
C LYS A 142 7.68 -1.66 20.71
N ALA A 143 8.47 -1.97 19.68
CA ALA A 143 8.82 -3.31 19.25
C ALA A 143 10.34 -3.53 19.36
N GLU A 144 10.78 -4.78 19.23
CA GLU A 144 12.18 -5.16 19.36
C GLU A 144 13.05 -4.57 18.25
N PRO A 145 14.17 -3.87 18.56
CA PRO A 145 14.99 -3.15 17.57
C PRO A 145 15.94 -4.07 16.77
N TYR A 146 15.59 -5.35 16.62
CA TYR A 146 16.38 -6.37 15.93
C TYR A 146 15.53 -7.35 15.10
N VAL A 147 14.21 -7.16 15.06
CA VAL A 147 13.27 -7.91 14.22
C VAL A 147 12.23 -6.96 13.62
N TYR A 148 11.59 -7.38 12.53
CA TYR A 148 10.45 -6.65 11.98
C TYR A 148 9.17 -7.00 12.75
N ALA A 149 8.40 -5.97 13.12
CA ALA A 149 7.02 -6.13 13.54
C ALA A 149 6.10 -6.40 12.31
N GLU A 150 4.91 -6.95 12.54
CA GLU A 150 3.90 -7.14 11.49
C GLU A 150 3.49 -5.79 10.86
N TYR A 151 3.11 -4.85 11.71
CA TYR A 151 2.74 -3.48 11.34
C TYR A 151 3.23 -2.51 12.40
N ILE A 152 3.28 -1.23 12.04
CA ILE A 152 3.53 -0.12 12.96
C ILE A 152 2.37 0.87 12.88
N TYR A 153 2.04 1.47 14.03
CA TYR A 153 1.02 2.51 14.20
C TYR A 153 1.57 3.90 13.88
#